data_AF-A0A832TT69-F1
#
_entry.id   AF-A0A832TT69-F1
#
_cell.length_a   1.000
_cell.length_b   1.000
_cell.length_c   1.000
_cell.angle_alpha   90.00
_cell.angle_beta   90.00
_cell.angle_gamma   90.00
#
_symmetry.space_group_name_H-M   'P 1'
#
loop_
_entity.id
_entity.type
_entity.pdbx_description
1 polymer ?
#
loop_
_entity_poly.entity_id
_entity_poly.type
_entity_poly.pdbx_seq_one_letter_code
_entity_poly.pdbx_strand_id
1 'polypeptide(L)'
;MVNTLSHIGIGLLLAHALGLKGKKKLGLVLLSIIPDLDYFTYSLFTLISGGVSHEARNQLFYLLGHREFTHSVFFAFLVALLVWFRTKDRAFTFGGFQAVFLHILLDYTTIAKMRPFYPFSTNESALRALYPFDPVINVIPLLPVFIVAAEYMKNRGKWSFNRGKWSTKNRDTLNRKLSGLKKLNWLNEFHGFVNRNEGKFYASFIIVLLVWTTVFPVAKVLLVDSISREEETNISYNDTYPVSIGKFLAAYQYDDARYKLLKVSYWSGVEKSFYIDKVTVSGDVPDASAYAERAGRLYSNSVPQAIDFPVYSVSEENGLVTVILSDARNPYVKNWPYFDTVYRFVFDRKNGEYEVYESHYGRAEKKLDRNYFE
;
A
#
# COMPACT_ATOMS: atom_id res chain seq x y z
N MET A 1 1.78 -2.47 3.65
CA MET A 1 0.46 -2.55 3.05
C MET A 1 -0.39 -3.41 3.94
N VAL A 2 -1.62 -2.99 4.19
CA VAL A 2 -2.59 -3.85 4.90
C VAL A 2 -2.92 -5.01 3.96
N ASN A 3 -2.86 -6.24 4.46
CA ASN A 3 -3.15 -7.40 3.63
C ASN A 3 -4.66 -7.52 3.36
N THR A 4 -5.03 -8.12 2.23
CA THR A 4 -6.43 -8.35 1.85
C THR A 4 -7.24 -9.10 2.92
N LEU A 5 -6.61 -9.98 3.70
CA LEU A 5 -7.28 -10.68 4.82
C LEU A 5 -7.72 -9.72 5.93
N SER A 6 -6.95 -8.67 6.17
CA SER A 6 -7.29 -7.63 7.14
C SER A 6 -8.47 -6.79 6.63
N HIS A 7 -8.50 -6.49 5.33
CA HIS A 7 -9.66 -5.84 4.69
C HIS A 7 -10.94 -6.69 4.80
N ILE A 8 -10.87 -8.00 4.56
CA ILE A 8 -11.96 -8.96 4.83
C ILE A 8 -12.42 -8.87 6.29
N GLY A 9 -11.46 -8.81 7.20
CA GLY A 9 -11.68 -8.63 8.63
C GLY A 9 -12.53 -7.42 8.98
N ILE A 10 -12.24 -6.28 8.35
CA ILE A 10 -13.01 -5.04 8.52
C ILE A 10 -14.41 -5.19 7.94
N GLY A 11 -14.54 -5.81 6.76
CA GLY A 11 -15.85 -6.14 6.19
C GLY A 11 -16.70 -6.99 7.16
N LEU A 12 -16.08 -7.95 7.85
CA LEU A 12 -16.74 -8.75 8.89
C LEU A 12 -17.13 -7.91 10.11
N LEU A 13 -16.23 -7.06 10.61
CA LEU A 13 -16.50 -6.15 11.74
C LEU A 13 -17.68 -5.23 11.45
N LEU A 14 -17.69 -4.59 10.29
CA LEU A 14 -18.75 -3.70 9.86
C LEU A 14 -20.08 -4.44 9.71
N ALA A 15 -20.07 -5.63 9.10
CA ALA A 15 -21.29 -6.41 8.93
C ALA A 15 -21.91 -6.78 10.28
N HIS A 16 -21.07 -7.10 11.26
CA HIS A 16 -21.50 -7.40 12.62
C HIS A 16 -22.02 -6.16 13.35
N ALA A 17 -21.31 -5.04 13.27
CA ALA A 17 -21.74 -3.77 13.87
C ALA A 17 -23.08 -3.26 13.31
N LEU A 18 -23.33 -3.48 12.01
CA LEU A 18 -24.57 -3.11 11.34
C LEU A 18 -25.67 -4.18 11.47
N GLY A 19 -25.42 -5.28 12.18
CA GLY A 19 -26.39 -6.37 12.36
C GLY A 19 -26.76 -7.12 11.08
N LEU A 20 -25.92 -7.05 10.03
CA LEU A 20 -26.17 -7.69 8.74
C LEU A 20 -25.95 -9.21 8.83
N LYS A 21 -26.86 -9.97 8.24
CA LYS A 21 -26.84 -11.44 8.25
C LYS A 21 -26.92 -12.03 6.85
N GLY A 22 -26.53 -13.31 6.71
CA GLY A 22 -26.65 -14.08 5.47
C GLY A 22 -25.95 -13.42 4.28
N LYS A 23 -26.66 -13.28 3.16
CA LYS A 23 -26.11 -12.73 1.91
C LYS A 23 -25.62 -11.29 2.04
N LYS A 24 -26.22 -10.47 2.92
CA LYS A 24 -25.79 -9.08 3.13
C LYS A 24 -24.43 -9.01 3.83
N LYS A 25 -24.19 -9.88 4.82
CA LYS A 25 -22.88 -10.02 5.47
C LYS A 25 -21.80 -10.41 4.45
N LEU A 26 -22.08 -11.43 3.64
CA LEU A 26 -21.14 -11.86 2.59
C LEU A 26 -20.89 -10.73 1.56
N GLY A 27 -21.95 -10.04 1.14
CA GLY A 27 -21.84 -8.89 0.25
C GLY A 27 -20.90 -7.83 0.81
N LEU A 28 -21.02 -7.49 2.10
CA LEU A 28 -20.15 -6.49 2.72
C LEU A 28 -18.69 -6.91 2.79
N VAL A 29 -18.43 -8.19 3.07
CA VAL A 29 -17.07 -8.75 3.02
C VAL A 29 -16.49 -8.65 1.60
N LEU A 30 -17.27 -8.97 0.58
CA LEU A 30 -16.82 -8.82 -0.80
C LEU A 30 -16.55 -7.36 -1.16
N LEU A 31 -17.43 -6.43 -0.76
CA LEU A 31 -17.23 -4.99 -0.97
C LEU A 31 -15.91 -4.50 -0.35
N SER A 32 -15.52 -5.03 0.82
CA SER A 32 -14.28 -4.63 1.52
C SER A 32 -12.99 -4.98 0.78
N ILE A 33 -13.04 -5.84 -0.25
CA ILE A 33 -11.87 -6.22 -1.06
C ILE A 33 -11.98 -5.78 -2.52
N ILE A 34 -13.05 -5.08 -2.90
CA ILE A 34 -13.22 -4.61 -4.28
C ILE A 34 -12.05 -3.75 -4.76
N PRO A 35 -11.52 -2.80 -3.97
CA PRO A 35 -10.42 -1.96 -4.45
C PRO A 35 -9.18 -2.77 -4.84
N ASP A 36 -8.84 -3.81 -4.06
CA ASP A 36 -7.75 -4.76 -4.35
C ASP A 36 -7.95 -5.55 -5.66
N LEU A 37 -9.14 -5.56 -6.27
CA LEU A 37 -9.35 -6.21 -7.57
C LEU A 37 -8.78 -5.40 -8.73
N ASP A 38 -8.24 -4.21 -8.47
CA ASP A 38 -7.54 -3.38 -9.45
C ASP A 38 -6.27 -4.03 -10.04
N TYR A 39 -5.76 -5.13 -9.48
CA TYR A 39 -4.73 -5.94 -10.16
C TYR A 39 -5.22 -6.44 -11.53
N PHE A 40 -6.53 -6.71 -11.67
CA PHE A 40 -7.11 -7.10 -12.96
C PHE A 40 -7.15 -5.92 -13.94
N THR A 41 -7.57 -4.74 -13.48
CA THR A 41 -7.57 -3.53 -14.34
C THR A 41 -6.15 -3.11 -14.70
N TYR A 42 -5.21 -3.26 -13.76
CA TYR A 42 -3.80 -2.96 -14.01
C TYR A 42 -3.19 -3.94 -15.01
N SER A 43 -3.54 -5.24 -14.92
CA SER A 43 -3.14 -6.22 -15.93
C SER A 43 -3.64 -5.83 -17.31
N LEU A 44 -4.91 -5.42 -17.43
CA LEU A 44 -5.48 -4.93 -18.68
C LEU A 44 -4.73 -3.68 -19.19
N PHE A 45 -4.44 -2.73 -18.31
CA PHE A 45 -3.63 -1.54 -18.63
C PHE A 45 -2.27 -1.94 -19.21
N THR A 46 -1.54 -2.84 -18.55
CA THR A 46 -0.21 -3.26 -19.03
C THR A 46 -0.25 -3.89 -20.42
N LEU A 47 -1.33 -4.61 -20.76
CA LEU A 47 -1.50 -5.24 -22.08
C LEU A 47 -1.75 -4.24 -23.21
N ILE A 48 -2.48 -3.14 -22.94
CA ILE A 48 -2.89 -2.17 -23.97
C ILE A 48 -1.98 -0.94 -24.01
N SER A 49 -1.23 -0.67 -22.92
CA SER A 49 -0.48 0.58 -22.73
C SER A 49 0.59 0.84 -23.79
N GLY A 50 1.20 -0.18 -24.38
CA GLY A 50 2.22 -0.03 -25.44
C GLY A 50 1.65 0.36 -26.81
N GLY A 51 0.34 0.17 -27.03
CA GLY A 51 -0.32 0.41 -28.33
C GLY A 51 -1.03 1.76 -28.45
N VAL A 52 -0.92 2.64 -27.46
CA VAL A 52 -1.63 3.91 -27.39
C VAL A 52 -0.66 5.10 -27.27
N SER A 53 -1.16 6.32 -27.54
CA SER A 53 -0.37 7.54 -27.35
C SER A 53 0.00 7.74 -25.88
N HIS A 54 1.02 8.54 -25.61
CA HIS A 54 1.47 8.87 -24.28
C HIS A 54 0.36 9.46 -23.39
N GLU A 55 -0.44 10.38 -23.93
CA GLU A 55 -1.56 10.99 -23.20
C GLU A 55 -2.64 9.96 -22.88
N ALA A 56 -2.99 9.12 -23.86
CA ALA A 56 -3.97 8.05 -23.67
C ALA A 56 -3.48 7.03 -22.63
N ARG A 57 -2.19 6.66 -22.67
CA ARG A 57 -1.56 5.82 -21.66
C ARG A 57 -1.69 6.42 -20.27
N ASN A 58 -1.37 7.71 -20.09
CA ASN A 58 -1.43 8.37 -18.79
C ASN A 58 -2.87 8.44 -18.24
N GLN A 59 -3.87 8.73 -19.10
CA GLN A 59 -5.27 8.71 -18.71
C GLN A 59 -5.75 7.30 -18.34
N LEU A 60 -5.36 6.28 -19.11
CA LEU A 60 -5.65 4.88 -18.79
C LEU A 60 -4.98 4.46 -17.49
N PHE A 61 -3.77 4.95 -17.19
CA PHE A 61 -3.11 4.69 -15.92
C PHE A 61 -3.95 5.22 -14.74
N TYR A 62 -4.48 6.45 -14.80
CA TYR A 62 -5.32 6.95 -13.71
C TYR A 62 -6.63 6.15 -13.51
N LEU A 63 -7.17 5.58 -14.58
CA LEU A 63 -8.40 4.80 -14.51
C LEU A 63 -8.18 3.33 -14.10
N LEU A 64 -7.12 2.71 -14.62
CA LEU A 64 -6.89 1.27 -14.55
C LEU A 64 -5.67 0.90 -13.71
N GLY A 65 -4.85 1.88 -13.33
CA GLY A 65 -3.67 1.74 -12.50
C GLY A 65 -4.00 1.16 -11.12
N HIS A 66 -3.06 0.39 -10.58
CA HIS A 66 -3.17 -0.13 -9.23
C HIS A 66 -3.14 1.03 -8.23
N ARG A 67 -4.15 1.11 -7.35
CA ARG A 67 -4.37 2.16 -6.35
C ARG A 67 -4.64 3.56 -6.88
N GLU A 68 -5.17 3.62 -8.10
CA GLU A 68 -5.62 4.87 -8.71
C GLU A 68 -7.13 5.04 -8.50
N PHE A 69 -7.95 4.99 -9.56
CA PHE A 69 -9.39 5.22 -9.47
C PHE A 69 -10.11 4.39 -8.40
N THR A 70 -9.80 3.09 -8.27
CA THR A 70 -10.45 2.19 -7.30
C THR A 70 -10.17 2.58 -5.85
N HIS A 71 -9.12 3.36 -5.61
CA HIS A 71 -8.72 3.85 -4.29
C HIS A 71 -9.08 5.33 -4.09
N SER A 72 -10.07 5.84 -4.82
CA SER A 72 -10.63 7.17 -4.63
C SER A 72 -11.90 7.16 -3.76
N VAL A 73 -12.13 8.25 -3.03
CA VAL A 73 -13.38 8.48 -2.29
C VAL A 73 -14.57 8.51 -3.25
N PHE A 74 -14.37 9.00 -4.46
CA PHE A 74 -15.38 9.00 -5.51
C PHE A 74 -15.79 7.57 -5.91
N PHE A 75 -14.85 6.65 -6.05
CA PHE A 75 -15.15 5.25 -6.31
C PHE A 75 -15.97 4.60 -5.19
N ALA A 76 -15.63 4.87 -3.92
CA ALA A 76 -16.42 4.41 -2.78
C ALA A 76 -17.87 4.92 -2.85
N PHE A 77 -18.06 6.18 -3.24
CA PHE A 77 -19.38 6.77 -3.46
C PHE A 77 -20.15 6.10 -4.61
N LEU A 78 -19.50 5.85 -5.75
CA LEU A 78 -20.12 5.15 -6.88
C LEU A 78 -20.58 3.74 -6.51
N VAL A 79 -19.75 2.98 -5.78
CA VAL A 79 -20.12 1.64 -5.29
C VAL A 79 -21.34 1.72 -4.38
N ALA A 80 -21.36 2.68 -3.44
CA ALA A 80 -22.51 2.87 -2.55
C ALA A 80 -23.80 3.21 -3.31
N LEU A 81 -23.70 4.08 -4.33
CA LEU A 81 -24.81 4.45 -5.20
C LEU A 81 -25.33 3.24 -6.01
N LEU A 82 -24.45 2.39 -6.53
CA LEU A 82 -24.84 1.13 -7.20
C LEU A 82 -25.56 0.18 -6.24
N VAL A 83 -25.02 0.00 -5.03
CA VAL A 83 -25.65 -0.81 -3.98
C VAL A 83 -27.04 -0.26 -3.64
N TRP A 84 -27.18 1.06 -3.50
CA TRP A 84 -28.46 1.71 -3.23
C TRP A 84 -29.47 1.48 -4.35
N PHE A 85 -29.09 1.70 -5.61
CA PHE A 85 -30.00 1.49 -6.73
C PHE A 85 -30.49 0.05 -6.82
N ARG A 86 -29.61 -0.92 -6.51
CA ARG A 86 -29.95 -2.34 -6.61
C ARG A 86 -30.76 -2.88 -5.44
N THR A 87 -30.55 -2.37 -4.24
CA THR A 87 -31.08 -2.96 -3.00
C THR A 87 -32.09 -2.09 -2.26
N LYS A 88 -32.01 -0.76 -2.42
CA LYS A 88 -32.79 0.24 -1.66
C LYS A 88 -32.69 0.10 -0.14
N ASP A 89 -31.64 -0.57 0.35
CA ASP A 89 -31.39 -0.81 1.77
C ASP A 89 -30.37 0.20 2.29
N ARG A 90 -30.82 1.11 3.15
CA ARG A 90 -29.97 2.17 3.71
C ARG A 90 -28.81 1.62 4.54
N ALA A 91 -29.04 0.59 5.34
CA ALA A 91 -28.01 0.03 6.22
C ALA A 91 -26.95 -0.70 5.39
N PHE A 92 -27.37 -1.46 4.37
CA PHE A 92 -26.45 -2.14 3.48
C PHE A 92 -25.67 -1.18 2.58
N THR A 93 -26.32 -0.12 2.06
CA THR A 93 -25.65 0.95 1.31
C THR A 93 -24.60 1.67 2.16
N PHE A 94 -24.97 2.08 3.38
CA PHE A 94 -24.05 2.77 4.27
C PHE A 94 -22.87 1.87 4.65
N GLY A 95 -23.14 0.61 4.99
CA GLY A 95 -22.08 -0.37 5.22
C GLY A 95 -21.19 -0.56 4.00
N GLY A 96 -21.76 -0.61 2.80
CA GLY A 96 -21.02 -0.74 1.55
C GLY A 96 -20.07 0.42 1.29
N PHE A 97 -20.54 1.65 1.51
CA PHE A 97 -19.68 2.84 1.49
C PHE A 97 -18.54 2.71 2.51
N GLN A 98 -18.85 2.40 3.77
CA GLN A 98 -17.87 2.28 4.83
C GLN A 98 -16.82 1.19 4.55
N ALA A 99 -17.24 0.05 3.99
CA ALA A 99 -16.33 -1.05 3.67
C ALA A 99 -15.28 -0.65 2.64
N VAL A 100 -15.70 0.04 1.57
CA VAL A 100 -14.78 0.52 0.53
C VAL A 100 -13.95 1.71 1.05
N PHE A 101 -14.57 2.65 1.75
CA PHE A 101 -13.86 3.82 2.27
C PHE A 101 -12.78 3.44 3.31
N LEU A 102 -13.08 2.53 4.23
CA LEU A 102 -12.11 2.09 5.25
C LEU A 102 -10.96 1.29 4.64
N HIS A 103 -11.21 0.52 3.59
CA HIS A 103 -10.16 -0.11 2.80
C HIS A 103 -9.17 0.95 2.30
N ILE A 104 -9.69 1.97 1.60
CA ILE A 104 -8.90 3.07 1.04
C ILE A 104 -8.14 3.82 2.13
N LEU A 105 -8.81 4.18 3.22
CA LEU A 105 -8.22 4.91 4.32
C LEU A 105 -7.08 4.14 4.99
N LEU A 106 -7.20 2.83 5.15
CA LEU A 106 -6.14 2.01 5.74
C LEU A 106 -4.92 1.89 4.83
N ASP A 107 -5.14 1.72 3.54
CA ASP A 107 -4.04 1.73 2.59
C ASP A 107 -3.36 3.11 2.55
N TYR A 108 -4.14 4.19 2.64
CA TYR A 108 -3.66 5.57 2.67
C TYR A 108 -2.85 5.91 3.93
N THR A 109 -3.37 5.50 5.09
CA THR A 109 -2.71 5.68 6.40
C THR A 109 -1.43 4.88 6.52
N THR A 110 -1.28 3.78 5.77
CA THR A 110 -0.03 3.03 5.68
C THR A 110 0.85 3.53 4.54
N ILE A 111 1.49 2.66 3.77
CA ILE A 111 2.59 3.05 2.88
C ILE A 111 2.12 3.61 1.52
N ALA A 112 0.85 3.42 1.14
CA ALA A 112 0.42 3.63 -0.24
C ALA A 112 0.37 5.13 -0.60
N LYS A 113 1.06 5.47 -1.69
CA LYS A 113 0.82 6.70 -2.45
C LYS A 113 -0.39 6.48 -3.33
N MET A 114 -1.32 7.42 -3.35
CA MET A 114 -2.57 7.30 -4.11
C MET A 114 -3.16 8.67 -4.43
N ARG A 115 -4.24 8.68 -5.23
CA ARG A 115 -5.00 9.88 -5.61
C ARG A 115 -6.41 9.83 -5.00
N PRO A 116 -6.57 10.13 -3.70
CA PRO A 116 -7.83 9.89 -2.99
C PRO A 116 -9.00 10.70 -3.54
N PHE A 117 -8.73 11.81 -4.23
CA PHE A 117 -9.73 12.72 -4.79
C PHE A 117 -9.87 12.63 -6.32
N TYR A 118 -9.25 11.65 -6.98
CA TYR A 118 -9.51 11.40 -8.40
C TYR A 118 -11.01 11.06 -8.61
N PRO A 119 -11.68 11.57 -9.66
CA PRO A 119 -11.18 12.33 -10.82
C PRO A 119 -11.12 13.85 -10.63
N PHE A 120 -11.45 14.38 -9.45
CA PHE A 120 -11.44 15.84 -9.20
C PHE A 120 -10.02 16.40 -9.02
N SER A 121 -9.05 15.55 -8.68
CA SER A 121 -7.63 15.91 -8.62
C SER A 121 -6.77 14.74 -9.07
N THR A 122 -5.73 15.05 -9.85
CA THR A 122 -4.66 14.12 -10.24
C THR A 122 -3.47 14.16 -9.28
N ASN A 123 -3.54 14.99 -8.24
CA ASN A 123 -2.47 15.11 -7.26
C ASN A 123 -2.43 13.84 -6.40
N GLU A 124 -1.26 13.23 -6.39
CA GLU A 124 -0.95 12.14 -5.49
C GLU A 124 -0.63 12.67 -4.09
N SER A 125 -0.95 11.85 -3.09
CA SER A 125 -0.63 12.12 -1.70
C SER A 125 -0.46 10.80 -0.97
N ALA A 126 0.10 10.86 0.23
CA ALA A 126 0.24 9.67 1.05
C ALA A 126 0.23 10.06 2.52
N LEU A 127 -0.65 9.45 3.30
CA LEU A 127 -0.75 9.79 4.71
C LEU A 127 0.40 9.17 5.52
N ARG A 128 0.74 7.89 5.28
CA ARG A 128 1.99 7.28 5.78
C ARG A 128 2.26 7.48 7.26
N ALA A 129 1.20 7.43 8.06
CA ALA A 129 1.25 7.61 9.49
C ALA A 129 1.57 6.31 10.24
N LEU A 130 1.23 5.18 9.63
CA LEU A 130 1.32 3.86 10.24
C LEU A 130 2.28 2.95 9.49
N TYR A 131 3.06 2.21 10.25
CA TYR A 131 3.94 1.19 9.70
C TYR A 131 3.11 0.04 9.10
N PRO A 132 3.39 -0.44 7.88
CA PRO A 132 2.76 -1.62 7.29
C PRO A 132 2.56 -2.84 8.17
N PHE A 133 3.51 -3.11 9.07
CA PHE A 133 3.44 -4.26 9.98
C PHE A 133 3.10 -3.83 11.41
N ASP A 134 2.43 -2.68 11.57
CA ASP A 134 1.87 -2.29 12.84
C ASP A 134 0.86 -3.37 13.29
N PRO A 135 1.03 -3.93 14.50
CA PRO A 135 0.21 -5.04 14.96
C PRO A 135 -1.26 -4.65 15.14
N VAL A 136 -1.59 -3.40 15.41
CA VAL A 136 -2.98 -2.97 15.63
C VAL A 136 -3.79 -3.08 14.34
N ILE A 137 -3.25 -2.57 13.23
CA ILE A 137 -3.94 -2.60 11.93
C ILE A 137 -3.87 -3.95 11.21
N ASN A 138 -2.98 -4.86 11.64
CA ASN A 138 -2.89 -6.20 11.07
C ASN A 138 -3.61 -7.24 11.93
N VAL A 139 -3.42 -7.25 13.25
CA VAL A 139 -3.96 -8.29 14.12
C VAL A 139 -5.43 -8.08 14.40
N ILE A 140 -5.87 -6.85 14.70
CA ILE A 140 -7.26 -6.59 15.07
C ILE A 140 -8.22 -6.97 13.94
N PRO A 141 -7.97 -6.60 12.66
CA PRO A 141 -8.85 -7.02 11.58
C PRO A 141 -8.84 -8.54 11.34
N LEU A 142 -7.73 -9.23 11.61
CA LEU A 142 -7.68 -10.69 11.43
C LEU A 142 -8.50 -11.47 12.46
N LEU A 143 -8.76 -10.93 13.65
CA LEU A 143 -9.52 -11.61 14.70
C LEU A 143 -10.92 -12.09 14.26
N PRO A 144 -11.77 -11.25 13.63
CA PRO A 144 -13.03 -11.69 13.01
C PRO A 144 -12.87 -12.87 12.05
N VAL A 145 -11.81 -12.87 11.23
CA VAL A 145 -11.53 -13.94 10.28
C VAL A 145 -11.21 -15.24 11.03
N PHE A 146 -10.37 -15.17 12.07
CA PHE A 146 -10.06 -16.31 12.92
C PHE A 146 -11.30 -16.87 13.63
N ILE A 147 -12.19 -16.01 14.13
CA ILE A 147 -13.45 -16.42 14.77
C ILE A 147 -14.33 -17.19 13.78
N VAL A 148 -14.55 -16.64 12.58
CA VAL A 148 -15.35 -17.29 11.53
C VAL A 148 -14.71 -18.61 11.09
N ALA A 149 -13.39 -18.66 10.93
CA ALA A 149 -12.67 -19.88 10.58
C ALA A 149 -12.78 -20.96 11.67
N ALA A 150 -12.65 -20.58 12.94
CA ALA A 150 -12.80 -21.48 14.08
C ALA A 150 -14.22 -22.04 14.17
N GLU A 151 -15.24 -21.20 13.96
CA GLU A 151 -16.64 -21.64 13.92
C GLU A 151 -16.89 -22.62 12.77
N TYR A 152 -16.36 -22.32 11.58
CA TYR A 152 -16.45 -23.22 10.42
C TYR A 152 -15.81 -24.58 10.69
N MET A 153 -14.61 -24.61 11.28
CA MET A 153 -13.91 -25.85 11.64
C MET A 153 -14.70 -26.66 12.68
N LYS A 154 -15.29 -26.01 13.68
CA LYS A 154 -16.13 -26.65 14.71
C LYS A 154 -17.39 -27.26 14.10
N ASN A 155 -18.02 -26.57 13.15
CA ASN A 155 -19.23 -27.04 12.47
C ASN A 155 -18.93 -28.14 11.44
N ARG A 156 -17.77 -28.14 10.77
CA ARG A 156 -17.31 -29.27 9.96
C ARG A 156 -17.11 -30.54 10.78
N GLY A 157 -16.63 -30.42 12.02
CA GLY A 157 -16.52 -31.55 12.95
C GLY A 157 -17.87 -32.19 13.33
N LYS A 158 -18.99 -31.48 13.11
CA LYS A 158 -20.37 -31.98 13.29
C LYS A 158 -20.98 -32.57 12.02
N TRP A 159 -20.38 -32.36 10.84
CA TRP A 159 -20.82 -33.03 9.63
C TRP A 159 -20.30 -34.47 9.70
N SER A 160 -21.15 -35.36 10.23
CA SER A 160 -20.89 -36.78 10.28
C SER A 160 -20.63 -37.28 8.85
N PHE A 161 -19.36 -37.55 8.55
CA PHE A 161 -19.02 -38.46 7.47
C PHE A 161 -19.85 -39.73 7.70
N ASN A 162 -20.78 -40.00 6.79
CA ASN A 162 -21.43 -41.29 6.67
C ASN A 162 -20.32 -42.27 6.26
N ARG A 163 -19.67 -42.88 7.27
CA ARG A 163 -18.42 -43.65 7.12
C ARG A 163 -18.73 -45.06 6.61
N GLY A 164 -18.90 -45.18 5.29
CA GLY A 164 -18.56 -46.39 4.58
C GLY A 164 -17.03 -46.48 4.42
N LYS A 165 -16.41 -47.53 4.98
CA LYS A 165 -15.04 -48.03 4.71
C LYS A 165 -13.92 -46.98 4.61
N TRP A 166 -13.37 -46.56 5.75
CA TRP A 166 -11.99 -46.06 5.79
C TRP A 166 -11.22 -46.73 6.94
N SER A 167 -10.08 -47.32 6.59
CA SER A 167 -9.24 -48.17 7.46
C SER A 167 -8.93 -47.52 8.80
N THR A 168 -9.14 -48.30 9.87
CA THR A 168 -8.97 -47.91 11.29
C THR A 168 -7.58 -47.36 11.60
N LYS A 169 -6.54 -47.79 10.88
CA LYS A 169 -5.14 -47.41 11.13
C LYS A 169 -4.81 -45.96 10.73
N ASN A 170 -5.49 -45.38 9.73
CA ASN A 170 -5.34 -43.96 9.36
C ASN A 170 -6.20 -43.02 10.22
N ARG A 171 -7.26 -43.54 10.84
CA ARG A 171 -8.12 -42.77 11.76
C ARG A 171 -7.38 -42.39 13.03
N ASP A 172 -6.56 -43.27 13.59
CA ASP A 172 -5.90 -43.01 14.87
C ASP A 172 -4.79 -41.97 14.74
N THR A 173 -4.02 -41.98 13.65
CA THR A 173 -2.97 -40.98 13.40
C THR A 173 -3.55 -39.59 13.13
N LEU A 174 -4.65 -39.53 12.37
CA LEU A 174 -5.36 -38.28 12.08
C LEU A 174 -6.09 -37.75 13.33
N ASN A 175 -6.76 -38.61 14.09
CA ASN A 175 -7.41 -38.24 15.35
C ASN A 175 -6.39 -37.85 16.43
N ARG A 176 -5.17 -38.41 16.45
CA ARG A 176 -4.12 -38.00 17.39
C ARG A 176 -3.49 -36.66 17.02
N LYS A 177 -3.38 -36.33 15.73
CA LYS A 177 -3.02 -34.97 15.26
C LYS A 177 -4.13 -33.94 15.51
N LEU A 178 -5.40 -34.32 15.30
CA LEU A 178 -6.56 -33.47 15.61
C LEU A 178 -6.86 -33.35 17.10
N SER A 179 -6.51 -34.35 17.93
CA SER A 179 -6.66 -34.26 19.39
C SER A 179 -5.62 -33.33 20.00
N GLY A 180 -4.43 -33.22 19.41
CA GLY A 180 -3.47 -32.16 19.70
C GLY A 180 -4.03 -30.75 19.43
N LEU A 181 -4.81 -30.59 18.35
CA LEU A 181 -5.56 -29.35 18.06
C LEU A 181 -6.79 -29.14 18.97
N LYS A 182 -7.47 -30.21 19.42
CA LYS A 182 -8.56 -30.12 20.42
C LYS A 182 -8.06 -29.73 21.82
N LYS A 183 -6.75 -29.79 22.09
CA LYS A 183 -6.15 -29.45 23.38
C LYS A 183 -5.95 -27.95 23.60
N LEU A 184 -6.40 -27.10 22.66
CA LEU A 184 -6.49 -25.65 22.88
C LEU A 184 -7.78 -25.30 23.63
N ASN A 185 -7.85 -25.63 24.92
CA ASN A 185 -8.94 -25.18 25.82
C ASN A 185 -9.14 -23.66 25.71
N TRP A 186 -8.04 -22.92 25.58
CA TRP A 186 -8.05 -21.48 25.36
C TRP A 186 -8.85 -21.03 24.13
N LEU A 187 -8.80 -21.74 22.99
CA LEU A 187 -9.58 -21.35 21.79
C LEU A 187 -11.08 -21.52 22.02
N ASN A 188 -11.49 -22.58 22.74
CA ASN A 188 -12.89 -22.83 23.05
C ASN A 188 -13.42 -21.84 24.10
N GLU A 189 -12.61 -21.51 25.10
CA GLU A 189 -12.92 -20.48 26.10
C GLU A 189 -12.99 -19.09 25.48
N PHE A 190 -12.02 -18.73 24.64
CA PHE A 190 -12.00 -17.47 23.90
C PHE A 190 -13.21 -17.33 22.96
N HIS A 191 -13.50 -18.36 22.15
CA HIS A 191 -14.69 -18.37 21.30
C HIS A 191 -15.98 -18.28 22.14
N GLY A 192 -16.03 -18.93 23.31
CA GLY A 192 -17.15 -18.82 24.24
C GLY A 192 -17.32 -17.40 24.79
N PHE A 193 -16.22 -16.74 25.13
CA PHE A 193 -16.19 -15.36 25.60
C PHE A 193 -16.64 -14.38 24.51
N VAL A 194 -16.10 -14.52 23.29
CA VAL A 194 -16.47 -13.69 22.14
C VAL A 194 -17.95 -13.81 21.85
N ASN A 195 -18.50 -15.03 21.76
CA ASN A 195 -19.92 -15.21 21.45
C ASN A 195 -20.85 -14.65 22.52
N ARG A 196 -20.45 -14.67 23.80
CA ARG A 196 -21.24 -14.10 24.91
C ARG A 196 -21.26 -12.57 24.89
N ASN A 197 -20.19 -11.95 24.40
CA ASN A 197 -20.00 -10.50 24.42
C ASN A 197 -19.88 -9.89 23.02
N GLU A 198 -20.39 -10.58 22.01
CA GLU A 198 -20.04 -10.38 20.60
C GLU A 198 -20.16 -8.92 20.14
N GLY A 199 -21.28 -8.27 20.44
CA GLY A 199 -21.51 -6.87 20.09
C GLY A 199 -20.52 -5.90 20.78
N LYS A 200 -20.28 -6.07 22.09
CA LYS A 200 -19.34 -5.22 22.84
C LYS A 200 -17.89 -5.46 22.41
N PHE A 201 -17.57 -6.71 22.07
CA PHE A 201 -16.25 -7.13 21.66
C PHE A 201 -15.87 -6.51 20.30
N TYR A 202 -16.73 -6.66 19.28
CA TYR A 202 -16.47 -6.05 17.97
C TYR A 202 -16.52 -4.51 18.01
N ALA A 203 -17.43 -3.92 18.80
CA ALA A 203 -17.46 -2.47 18.99
C ALA A 203 -16.15 -1.93 19.58
N SER A 204 -15.58 -2.63 20.57
CA SER A 204 -14.31 -2.24 21.18
C SER A 204 -13.17 -2.23 20.15
N PHE A 205 -13.11 -3.21 19.24
CA PHE A 205 -12.10 -3.23 18.18
C PHE A 205 -12.27 -2.14 17.16
N ILE A 206 -13.49 -1.82 16.76
CA ILE A 206 -13.76 -0.70 15.85
C ILE A 206 -13.30 0.60 16.51
N ILE A 207 -13.61 0.81 17.80
CA ILE A 207 -13.16 2.00 18.54
C ILE A 207 -11.63 2.07 18.58
N VAL A 208 -10.95 0.98 18.92
CA VAL A 208 -9.48 0.95 18.96
C VAL A 208 -8.90 1.26 17.58
N LEU A 209 -9.41 0.64 16.51
CA LEU A 209 -8.96 0.92 15.15
C LEU A 209 -9.18 2.39 14.77
N LEU A 210 -10.35 2.96 15.05
CA LEU A 210 -10.65 4.37 14.77
C LEU A 210 -9.75 5.33 15.54
N VAL A 211 -9.54 5.08 16.84
CA VAL A 211 -8.62 5.87 17.65
C VAL A 211 -7.20 5.77 17.08
N TRP A 212 -6.73 4.57 16.74
CA TRP A 212 -5.39 4.36 16.20
C TRP A 212 -5.19 5.07 14.85
N THR A 213 -6.14 4.90 13.92
CA THR A 213 -6.08 5.50 12.58
C THR A 213 -6.35 7.00 12.57
N THR A 214 -6.83 7.58 13.66
CA THR A 214 -7.01 9.04 13.80
C THR A 214 -5.85 9.68 14.56
N VAL A 215 -5.43 9.10 15.68
CA VAL A 215 -4.40 9.67 16.55
C VAL A 215 -3.03 9.67 15.87
N PHE A 216 -2.64 8.59 15.18
CA PHE A 216 -1.32 8.52 14.57
C PHE A 216 -1.10 9.52 13.43
N PRO A 217 -2.05 9.74 12.50
CA PRO A 217 -1.92 10.83 11.54
C PRO A 217 -1.75 12.19 12.19
N VAL A 218 -2.55 12.49 13.22
CA VAL A 218 -2.44 13.77 13.96
C VAL A 218 -1.07 13.87 14.65
N ALA A 219 -0.63 12.80 15.32
CA ALA A 219 0.69 12.74 15.95
C ALA A 219 1.82 12.93 14.94
N LYS A 220 1.70 12.35 13.74
CA LYS A 220 2.67 12.56 12.65
C LYS A 220 2.69 14.01 12.19
N VAL A 221 1.54 14.68 12.07
CA VAL A 221 1.50 16.11 11.72
C VAL A 221 2.25 16.93 12.75
N LEU A 222 2.01 16.67 14.04
CA LEU A 222 2.70 17.37 15.13
C LEU A 222 4.22 17.07 15.14
N LEU A 223 4.61 15.83 14.89
CA LEU A 223 6.02 15.45 14.78
C LEU A 223 6.70 16.20 13.61
N VAL A 224 6.06 16.21 12.43
CA VAL A 224 6.58 16.86 11.23
C VAL A 224 6.67 18.38 11.42
N ASP A 225 5.69 19.00 12.05
CA ASP A 225 5.74 20.43 12.39
C ASP A 225 6.89 20.73 13.38
N SER A 226 7.07 19.90 14.41
CA SER A 226 8.16 20.06 15.37
C SER A 226 9.54 19.99 14.69
N ILE A 227 9.78 18.98 13.85
CA ILE A 227 11.07 18.85 13.13
C ILE A 227 11.25 19.95 12.08
N SER A 228 10.16 20.45 11.47
CA SER A 228 10.22 21.56 10.51
C SER A 228 10.71 22.83 11.18
N ARG A 229 10.26 23.09 12.42
CA ARG A 229 10.72 24.24 13.22
C ARG A 229 12.17 24.10 13.65
N GLU A 230 12.59 22.90 14.05
CA GLU A 230 13.97 22.62 14.44
C GLU A 230 14.95 22.74 13.26
N GLU A 231 14.51 22.35 12.07
CA GLU A 231 15.30 22.41 10.83
C GLU A 231 15.14 23.74 10.06
N GLU A 232 14.36 24.68 10.61
CA GLU A 232 14.03 25.98 10.01
C GLU A 232 13.56 25.89 8.54
N THR A 233 12.84 24.81 8.22
CA THR A 233 12.41 24.50 6.85
C THR A 233 11.09 23.77 6.85
N ASN A 234 10.31 23.93 5.78
CA ASN A 234 9.01 23.27 5.67
C ASN A 234 9.19 21.83 5.19
N ILE A 235 9.13 20.86 6.11
CA ILE A 235 9.22 19.45 5.78
C ILE A 235 7.81 18.94 5.45
N SER A 236 7.65 18.40 4.26
CA SER A 236 6.38 17.84 3.81
C SER A 236 6.02 16.58 4.59
N TYR A 237 4.81 16.61 5.16
CA TYR A 237 4.21 15.46 5.82
C TYR A 237 4.02 14.26 4.88
N ASN A 238 3.67 14.53 3.62
CA ASN A 238 3.44 13.48 2.60
C ASN A 238 4.74 12.72 2.29
N ASP A 239 5.87 13.41 2.44
CA ASP A 239 7.20 12.94 2.08
C ASP A 239 7.97 12.28 3.24
N THR A 240 7.27 12.05 4.35
CA THR A 240 7.79 11.39 5.55
C THR A 240 7.30 9.94 5.62
N TYR A 241 8.23 8.99 5.63
CA TYR A 241 7.96 7.56 5.41
C TYR A 241 8.17 6.72 6.66
N PRO A 242 7.20 5.87 7.06
CA PRO A 242 7.39 4.99 8.21
C PRO A 242 8.41 3.92 7.84
N VAL A 243 9.51 3.82 8.60
CA VAL A 243 10.54 2.77 8.43
C VAL A 243 10.41 1.66 9.47
N SER A 244 9.82 1.97 10.61
CA SER A 244 9.37 1.03 11.63
C SER A 244 8.26 1.66 12.45
N ILE A 245 7.71 0.94 13.43
CA ILE A 245 6.70 1.48 14.35
C ILE A 245 7.24 2.77 14.97
N GLY A 246 6.52 3.87 14.74
CA GLY A 246 6.82 5.21 15.23
C GLY A 246 8.15 5.85 14.80
N LYS A 247 8.84 5.27 13.82
CA LYS A 247 10.05 5.86 13.22
C LYS A 247 9.83 6.14 11.76
N PHE A 248 10.34 7.27 11.31
CA PHE A 248 10.18 7.75 9.96
C PHE A 248 11.51 8.18 9.34
N LEU A 249 11.53 8.16 8.02
CA LEU A 249 12.55 8.78 7.20
C LEU A 249 11.91 9.97 6.50
N ALA A 250 12.38 11.17 6.82
CA ALA A 250 12.01 12.41 6.15
C ALA A 250 13.16 12.87 5.26
N ALA A 251 12.83 13.64 4.23
CA ALA A 251 13.81 14.28 3.36
C ALA A 251 13.29 15.66 2.94
N TYR A 252 14.20 16.58 2.68
CA TYR A 252 13.89 17.87 2.08
C TYR A 252 15.08 18.39 1.26
N GLN A 253 14.82 19.34 0.37
CA GLN A 253 15.86 20.03 -0.38
C GLN A 253 16.61 21.00 0.53
N TYR A 254 17.91 20.76 0.73
CA TYR A 254 18.74 21.63 1.56
C TYR A 254 19.33 22.78 0.73
N ASP A 255 19.85 22.47 -0.46
CA ASP A 255 20.34 23.43 -1.44
C ASP A 255 20.10 22.90 -2.87
N ASP A 256 20.61 23.59 -3.88
CA ASP A 256 20.45 23.18 -5.28
C ASP A 256 21.15 21.86 -5.61
N ALA A 257 22.22 21.51 -4.88
CA ALA A 257 23.05 20.34 -5.12
C ALA A 257 22.70 19.15 -4.20
N ARG A 258 22.01 19.35 -3.07
CA ARG A 258 21.86 18.34 -2.01
C ARG A 258 20.47 18.25 -1.41
N TYR A 259 20.11 17.04 -1.01
CA TYR A 259 19.04 16.77 -0.06
C TYR A 259 19.60 16.56 1.35
N LYS A 260 18.79 16.90 2.36
CA LYS A 260 19.02 16.45 3.74
C LYS A 260 17.99 15.38 4.08
N LEU A 261 18.47 14.27 4.63
CA LEU A 261 17.65 13.15 5.09
C LEU A 261 17.69 13.09 6.61
N LEU A 262 16.54 12.84 7.22
CA LEU A 262 16.37 12.77 8.67
C LEU A 262 15.74 11.44 9.05
N LYS A 263 16.36 10.73 9.99
CA LYS A 263 15.69 9.65 10.72
C LYS A 263 15.03 10.26 11.94
N VAL A 264 13.71 10.19 12.01
CA VAL A 264 12.92 10.81 13.06
C VAL A 264 12.09 9.77 13.79
N SER A 265 11.75 10.01 15.05
CA SER A 265 10.87 9.14 15.82
C SER A 265 9.92 9.93 16.70
N TYR A 266 8.77 9.34 17.02
CA TYR A 266 7.83 9.95 17.98
C TYR A 266 8.42 10.15 19.37
N TRP A 267 9.44 9.36 19.74
CA TRP A 267 9.98 9.36 21.11
C TRP A 267 11.13 10.33 21.31
N SER A 268 11.93 10.56 20.27
CA SER A 268 13.18 11.32 20.39
C SER A 268 13.35 12.44 19.37
N GLY A 269 12.35 12.71 18.53
CA GLY A 269 12.50 13.69 17.45
C GLY A 269 13.53 13.23 16.41
N VAL A 270 14.46 14.10 16.02
CA VAL A 270 15.53 13.78 15.05
C VAL A 270 16.58 12.89 15.70
N GLU A 271 16.69 11.64 15.24
CA GLU A 271 17.69 10.66 15.70
C GLU A 271 19.02 10.80 14.94
N LYS A 272 18.95 11.03 13.62
CA LYS A 272 20.12 11.16 12.74
C LYS A 272 19.79 12.05 11.54
N SER A 273 20.79 12.76 11.03
CA SER A 273 20.70 13.53 9.79
C SER A 273 21.89 13.23 8.87
N PHE A 274 21.65 13.29 7.56
CA PHE A 274 22.67 13.03 6.53
C PHE A 274 22.41 13.93 5.31
N TYR A 275 23.45 14.21 4.54
CA TYR A 275 23.35 14.92 3.26
C TYR A 275 23.60 13.96 2.10
N ILE A 276 22.90 14.20 0.98
CA ILE A 276 23.02 13.41 -0.23
C ILE A 276 23.09 14.34 -1.43
N ASP A 277 24.11 14.15 -2.25
CA ASP A 277 24.26 14.89 -3.51
C ASP A 277 23.20 14.42 -4.52
N LYS A 278 22.55 15.38 -5.18
CA LYS A 278 21.53 15.12 -6.20
C LYS A 278 22.14 14.52 -7.46
N VAL A 279 23.36 14.90 -7.79
CA VAL A 279 24.08 14.40 -8.97
C VAL A 279 25.44 13.89 -8.51
N THR A 280 25.72 12.64 -8.80
CA THR A 280 27.02 12.00 -8.60
C THR A 280 27.56 11.59 -9.96
N VAL A 281 28.85 11.86 -10.20
CA VAL A 281 29.50 11.59 -11.49
C VAL A 281 30.62 10.58 -11.27
N SER A 282 30.58 9.50 -12.03
CA SER A 282 31.63 8.48 -12.06
C SER A 282 32.37 8.56 -13.40
N GLY A 283 33.63 9.00 -13.36
CA GLY A 283 34.44 9.25 -14.56
C GLY A 283 34.46 10.72 -14.99
N ASP A 284 34.90 10.97 -16.22
CA ASP A 284 35.00 12.30 -16.81
C ASP A 284 33.83 12.55 -17.76
N VAL A 285 32.73 13.11 -17.23
CA VAL A 285 31.51 13.45 -17.97
C VAL A 285 31.20 14.94 -17.74
N PRO A 286 31.83 15.86 -18.50
CA PRO A 286 31.75 17.31 -18.23
C PRO A 286 30.33 17.89 -18.40
N ASP A 287 29.47 17.22 -19.17
CA ASP A 287 28.08 17.57 -19.44
C ASP A 287 27.07 16.76 -18.61
N ALA A 288 27.51 16.13 -17.51
CA ALA A 288 26.67 15.26 -16.67
C ALA A 288 25.36 15.91 -16.19
N SER A 289 25.40 17.20 -15.82
CA SER A 289 24.21 17.93 -15.37
C SER A 289 23.12 18.01 -16.45
N ALA A 290 23.50 18.14 -17.72
CA ALA A 290 22.54 18.21 -18.82
C ALA A 290 21.84 16.85 -19.04
N TYR A 291 22.58 15.74 -18.88
CA TYR A 291 22.00 14.40 -18.95
C TYR A 291 21.09 14.09 -17.75
N ALA A 292 21.48 14.50 -16.55
CA ALA A 292 20.64 14.39 -15.35
C ALA A 292 19.33 15.17 -15.53
N GLU A 293 19.40 16.41 -16.03
CA GLU A 293 18.21 17.23 -16.31
C GLU A 293 17.33 16.59 -17.39
N ARG A 294 17.91 16.08 -18.48
CA ARG A 294 17.18 15.38 -19.53
C ARG A 294 16.43 14.16 -18.99
N ALA A 295 17.10 13.32 -18.19
CA ALA A 295 16.47 12.18 -17.54
C ALA A 295 15.34 12.60 -16.58
N GLY A 296 15.55 13.68 -15.82
CA GLY A 296 14.54 14.26 -14.95
C GLY A 296 13.28 14.72 -15.70
N ARG A 297 13.45 15.40 -16.84
CA ARG A 297 12.33 15.84 -17.69
C ARG A 297 11.55 14.66 -18.26
N LEU A 298 12.24 13.66 -18.82
CA LEU A 298 11.61 12.44 -19.32
C LEU A 298 10.79 11.77 -18.21
N TYR A 299 11.42 11.52 -17.05
CA TYR A 299 10.74 10.91 -15.90
C TYR A 299 9.49 11.71 -15.48
N SER A 300 9.58 13.04 -15.40
CA SER A 300 8.47 13.90 -14.99
C SER A 300 7.27 13.89 -15.93
N ASN A 301 7.44 13.49 -17.20
CA ASN A 301 6.34 13.35 -18.16
C ASN A 301 5.59 12.02 -18.00
N SER A 302 6.19 11.04 -17.32
CA SER A 302 5.61 9.70 -17.19
C SER A 302 4.85 9.49 -15.87
N VAL A 303 3.89 8.56 -15.89
CA VAL A 303 3.26 8.00 -14.69
C VAL A 303 3.42 6.47 -14.65
N PRO A 304 3.55 5.85 -13.45
CA PRO A 304 3.59 6.47 -12.12
C PRO A 304 4.92 7.16 -11.79
N GLN A 305 4.86 8.17 -10.91
CA GLN A 305 6.03 8.83 -10.33
C GLN A 305 6.35 8.25 -8.95
N ALA A 306 7.15 7.19 -8.93
CA ALA A 306 7.51 6.46 -7.70
C ALA A 306 8.64 7.10 -6.88
N ILE A 307 9.49 7.91 -7.52
CA ILE A 307 10.63 8.63 -6.93
C ILE A 307 10.19 10.06 -6.58
N ASP A 308 10.31 10.47 -5.31
CA ASP A 308 9.98 11.84 -4.87
C ASP A 308 11.23 12.72 -4.70
N PHE A 309 12.35 12.13 -4.30
CA PHE A 309 13.63 12.84 -4.14
C PHE A 309 14.63 12.29 -5.15
N PRO A 310 14.56 12.73 -6.42
CA PRO A 310 15.37 12.17 -7.49
C PRO A 310 16.85 12.48 -7.28
N VAL A 311 17.66 11.42 -7.27
CA VAL A 311 19.12 11.48 -7.32
C VAL A 311 19.61 10.76 -8.57
N TYR A 312 20.66 11.30 -9.17
CA TYR A 312 21.21 10.90 -10.45
C TYR A 312 22.65 10.44 -10.26
N SER A 313 22.96 9.25 -10.74
CA SER A 313 24.34 8.80 -10.93
C SER A 313 24.64 8.75 -12.42
N VAL A 314 25.58 9.58 -12.86
CA VAL A 314 25.96 9.71 -14.27
C VAL A 314 27.31 9.04 -14.48
N SER A 315 27.39 8.19 -15.50
CA SER A 315 28.62 7.55 -15.92
C SER A 315 28.65 7.43 -17.44
N GLU A 316 29.84 7.31 -18.02
CA GLU A 316 30.00 7.11 -19.45
C GLU A 316 30.86 5.88 -19.74
N GLU A 317 30.41 5.09 -20.72
CA GLU A 317 31.17 3.96 -21.24
C GLU A 317 30.97 3.87 -22.76
N ASN A 318 32.05 3.79 -23.53
CA ASN A 318 32.02 3.60 -24.99
C ASN A 318 31.15 4.61 -25.78
N GLY A 319 31.07 5.86 -25.30
CA GLY A 319 30.25 6.91 -25.92
C GLY A 319 28.75 6.84 -25.60
N LEU A 320 28.37 5.95 -24.67
CA LEU A 320 27.03 5.87 -24.10
C LEU A 320 27.03 6.48 -22.70
N VAL A 321 26.20 7.50 -22.50
CA VAL A 321 26.02 8.11 -21.19
C VAL A 321 24.88 7.42 -20.48
N THR A 322 25.18 6.79 -19.35
CA THR A 322 24.21 6.14 -18.48
C THR A 322 23.85 7.06 -17.33
N VAL A 323 22.55 7.30 -17.14
CA VAL A 323 22.01 8.01 -15.98
C VAL A 323 21.14 7.05 -15.19
N ILE A 324 21.58 6.74 -13.98
CA ILE A 324 20.79 5.99 -13.01
C ILE A 324 20.01 7.01 -12.16
N LEU A 325 18.69 6.98 -12.29
CA LEU A 325 17.74 7.76 -11.51
C LEU A 325 17.14 6.87 -10.42
N SER A 326 17.27 7.30 -9.15
CA SER A 326 16.70 6.61 -7.99
C SER A 326 16.23 7.62 -6.94
N ASP A 327 15.58 7.13 -5.88
CA ASP A 327 15.21 7.97 -4.74
C ASP A 327 16.37 8.10 -3.73
N ALA A 328 16.64 9.32 -3.26
CA ALA A 328 17.68 9.63 -2.28
C ALA A 328 17.63 8.73 -1.03
N ARG A 329 16.44 8.25 -0.67
CA ARG A 329 16.21 7.43 0.52
C ARG A 329 16.48 5.95 0.31
N ASN A 330 16.58 5.48 -0.94
CA ASN A 330 16.75 4.07 -1.29
C ASN A 330 17.86 3.36 -0.48
N PRO A 331 19.09 3.90 -0.36
CA PRO A 331 20.17 3.21 0.37
C PRO A 331 19.89 3.00 1.87
N TYR A 332 18.96 3.76 2.45
CA TYR A 332 18.70 3.78 3.89
C TYR A 332 17.53 2.89 4.30
N VAL A 333 16.85 2.29 3.32
CA VAL A 333 15.59 1.59 3.54
C VAL A 333 15.63 0.22 2.85
N LYS A 334 16.17 -0.78 3.56
CA LYS A 334 16.33 -2.14 3.03
C LYS A 334 14.98 -2.87 2.89
N ASN A 335 14.74 -3.48 1.72
CA ASN A 335 13.58 -4.34 1.43
C ASN A 335 12.23 -3.62 1.39
N TRP A 336 12.20 -2.36 0.94
CA TRP A 336 10.96 -1.61 0.82
C TRP A 336 10.56 -1.38 -0.62
N PRO A 337 9.40 -1.93 -1.06
CA PRO A 337 8.97 -1.86 -2.46
C PRO A 337 8.82 -0.44 -3.02
N TYR A 338 8.65 0.56 -2.16
CA TYR A 338 8.49 1.95 -2.59
C TYR A 338 9.79 2.58 -3.04
N PHE A 339 10.88 2.34 -2.31
CA PHE A 339 12.20 2.89 -2.65
C PHE A 339 12.97 2.02 -3.62
N ASP A 340 12.29 1.02 -4.17
CA ASP A 340 12.91 -0.08 -4.90
C ASP A 340 13.10 0.23 -6.39
N THR A 341 12.34 1.21 -6.89
CA THR A 341 12.36 1.58 -8.30
C THR A 341 13.62 2.34 -8.65
N VAL A 342 14.35 1.82 -9.64
CA VAL A 342 15.51 2.48 -10.25
C VAL A 342 15.30 2.51 -11.76
N TYR A 343 15.43 3.71 -12.34
CA TYR A 343 15.41 3.91 -13.78
C TYR A 343 16.84 4.08 -14.30
N ARG A 344 17.16 3.39 -15.38
CA ARG A 344 18.43 3.52 -16.07
C ARG A 344 18.19 4.04 -17.47
N PHE A 345 18.56 5.29 -17.70
CA PHE A 345 18.54 5.94 -19.00
C PHE A 345 19.89 5.75 -19.67
N VAL A 346 19.89 5.31 -20.91
CA VAL A 346 21.10 5.17 -21.73
C VAL A 346 20.96 6.12 -22.92
N PHE A 347 21.83 7.11 -23.01
CA PHE A 347 21.84 8.10 -24.08
C PHE A 347 23.01 7.85 -25.02
N ASP A 348 22.72 7.80 -26.32
CA ASP A 348 23.75 7.75 -27.36
C ASP A 348 24.25 9.17 -27.65
N ARG A 349 25.55 9.44 -27.42
CA ARG A 349 26.16 10.76 -27.69
C ARG A 349 26.10 11.16 -29.17
N LYS A 350 26.15 10.21 -30.11
CA LYS A 350 26.26 10.48 -31.55
C LYS A 350 24.93 10.90 -32.15
N ASN A 351 23.87 10.15 -31.84
CA ASN A 351 22.59 10.31 -32.52
C ASN A 351 21.51 10.93 -31.61
N GLY A 352 21.78 11.08 -30.32
CA GLY A 352 20.85 11.66 -29.35
C GLY A 352 19.68 10.73 -28.96
N GLU A 353 19.63 9.52 -29.52
CA GLU A 353 18.66 8.49 -29.15
C GLU A 353 18.86 8.03 -27.69
N TYR A 354 17.80 7.48 -27.11
CA TYR A 354 17.85 6.97 -25.75
C TYR A 354 17.04 5.68 -25.59
N GLU A 355 17.44 4.91 -24.60
CA GLU A 355 16.71 3.77 -24.10
C GLU A 355 16.51 3.92 -22.59
N VAL A 356 15.38 3.42 -22.08
CA VAL A 356 15.08 3.47 -20.65
C VAL A 356 14.76 2.08 -20.15
N TYR A 357 15.29 1.78 -18.99
CA TYR A 357 15.10 0.52 -18.30
C TYR A 357 14.59 0.79 -16.89
N GLU A 358 13.65 -0.03 -16.43
CA GLU A 358 13.14 0.00 -15.07
C GLU A 358 13.59 -1.28 -14.35
N SER A 359 14.11 -1.12 -13.15
CA SER A 359 14.47 -2.23 -12.27
C SER A 359 13.87 -2.06 -10.88
N HIS A 360 13.60 -3.19 -10.25
CA HIS A 360 13.15 -3.32 -8.86
C HIS A 360 14.02 -4.40 -8.21
N TYR A 361 14.43 -4.25 -6.95
CA TYR A 361 15.27 -5.21 -6.24
C TYR A 361 14.66 -6.62 -6.26
N GLY A 362 15.48 -7.57 -6.70
CA GLY A 362 15.06 -8.97 -6.86
C GLY A 362 14.20 -9.24 -8.10
N ARG A 363 14.02 -8.27 -9.01
CA ARG A 363 13.36 -8.47 -10.31
C ARG A 363 14.32 -8.20 -11.46
N ALA A 364 14.06 -8.86 -12.59
CA ALA A 364 14.77 -8.59 -13.82
C ALA A 364 14.45 -7.17 -14.29
N GLU A 365 15.47 -6.49 -14.81
CA GLU A 365 15.31 -5.20 -15.45
C GLU A 365 14.44 -5.31 -16.70
N LYS A 366 13.52 -4.36 -16.88
CA LYS A 366 12.57 -4.31 -17.99
C LYS A 366 12.83 -3.07 -18.83
N LYS A 367 12.99 -3.25 -20.15
CA LYS A 367 13.02 -2.12 -21.10
C LYS A 367 11.64 -1.48 -21.19
N LEU A 368 11.59 -0.16 -21.11
CA LEU A 368 10.37 0.63 -21.25
C LEU A 368 10.21 1.12 -22.69
N ASP A 369 8.96 1.12 -23.17
CA ASP A 369 8.60 1.64 -24.48
C ASP A 369 8.70 3.17 -24.51
N ARG A 370 8.98 3.76 -25.68
CA ARG A 370 9.12 5.23 -25.84
C ARG A 370 7.86 6.00 -25.39
N ASN A 371 6.67 5.44 -25.67
CA ASN A 371 5.39 6.03 -25.29
C ASN A 371 5.17 6.14 -23.77
N TYR A 372 6.04 5.52 -22.96
CA TYR A 372 6.07 5.70 -21.52
C TYR A 372 6.43 7.15 -21.14
N PHE A 373 7.28 7.80 -21.95
CA PHE A 373 7.84 9.12 -21.66
C PHE A 373 7.39 10.22 -22.64
N GLU A 374 7.10 9.87 -23.90
CA GLU A 374 6.80 10.82 -24.99
C GLU A 374 5.79 10.28 -26.01
#